data_AF-A0A0W0UH03-F1
#
_entry.id   AF-A0A0W0UH03-F1
#
_cell.length_a   1.000
_cell.length_b   1.000
_cell.length_c   1.000
_cell.angle_alpha   90.00
_cell.angle_beta   90.00
_cell.angle_gamma   90.00
#
_symmetry.space_group_name_H-M   'P 1'
#
loop_
_entity.id
_entity.type
_entity.pdbx_description
1 polymer ?
#
loop_
_entity_poly.entity_id
_entity_poly.type
_entity_poly.pdbx_seq_one_letter_code
_entity_poly.pdbx_strand_id
1 'polypeptide(L)'
;MDDLNDLLRPTWGSEQWILEGWNQITAEEKALIKRRIDKLFKNGLPFELKHDKILYIYAFSMLAQLEVLAIQVPLKFEAKMSLAEHRQRMRTQLLDEIFHGIVFTKIVYLLCAPHALPPAYNDEIEILCNFIRNEDCPKIAVVLLNLIGEGWIEEIFKSLYKADIAPEVFSTILEDEHRHVCEADLYKDIGLPDMALVRRKLEFLEKQLITNIFLQYKYMFSISTLLGVEGVLEFLRNLHDKHLEQLAKINIEPSEDWVFLMKMWEEIFPKIQNYTQNCYEVEMTPIRKVFMTQWENPSDPTMVGEFSINVSCLDFFNKKFPPETLTTLMLQTISKGLDKNVSWRSFLSHGKMYQSKEAYVGLIVRLPDCDDHMGTIVFENCHTMTNQQLSLNIRKILQMMVYCFKKREELEKEHPFLKNTIDKALYDYRNGFYAYPTPGNAVVSLSNIGFYGYTGTKSPLRNNEAMKYTILEIERKPVWNKEAQIFEPQDMLPVSISADHRIFDGNSPVPRLVQQYFNEMFAKMLEERSIAPQSPRSPDKKFIKICEQLIANNLELGYKSLLILQTYWMDPFAFEHLLDGNFAKKMMAHFKWQELA
;
A
#
# COMPACT_ATOMS: atom_id res chain seq x y z
N MET A 1 28.19 -20.41 -2.03
CA MET A 1 27.31 -21.19 -1.14
C MET A 1 26.20 -21.74 -2.02
N ASP A 2 25.77 -22.98 -1.79
CA ASP A 2 24.79 -23.62 -2.66
C ASP A 2 23.38 -23.22 -2.19
N ASP A 3 22.79 -22.17 -2.77
CA ASP A 3 21.51 -21.56 -2.35
C ASP A 3 20.39 -22.60 -2.12
N LEU A 4 20.42 -23.71 -2.85
CA LEU A 4 19.45 -24.79 -2.72
C LEU A 4 19.62 -25.59 -1.40
N ASN A 5 20.85 -25.79 -0.94
CA ASN A 5 21.11 -26.48 0.33
C ASN A 5 20.73 -25.61 1.54
N ASP A 6 20.74 -24.29 1.38
CA ASP A 6 20.28 -23.37 2.42
C ASP A 6 18.74 -23.30 2.47
N LEU A 7 18.06 -23.41 1.31
CA LEU A 7 16.60 -23.53 1.21
C LEU A 7 16.04 -24.83 1.81
N LEU A 8 16.83 -25.91 1.83
CA LEU A 8 16.41 -27.22 2.37
C LEU A 8 16.66 -27.36 3.88
N ARG A 9 16.95 -26.28 4.60
CA ARG A 9 17.08 -26.30 6.07
C ARG A 9 15.70 -26.09 6.70
N PRO A 10 15.13 -27.08 7.40
CA PRO A 10 13.78 -26.98 7.92
C PRO A 10 13.67 -25.93 9.02
N THR A 11 13.05 -24.81 8.67
CA THR A 11 12.73 -23.68 9.54
C THR A 11 11.25 -23.29 9.47
N TRP A 12 10.56 -23.59 8.37
CA TRP A 12 9.17 -23.21 8.13
C TRP A 12 8.17 -24.39 8.05
N GLY A 13 8.64 -25.64 7.94
CA GLY A 13 7.77 -26.83 7.93
C GLY A 13 7.73 -27.55 6.57
N SER A 14 7.35 -26.87 5.48
CA SER A 14 7.33 -27.46 4.12
C SER A 14 8.70 -28.04 3.73
N GLU A 15 9.78 -27.34 4.09
CA GLU A 15 11.16 -27.74 3.82
C GLU A 15 11.52 -29.11 4.41
N GLN A 16 10.91 -29.51 5.53
CA GLN A 16 11.14 -30.82 6.14
C GLN A 16 10.77 -31.94 5.19
N TRP A 17 9.62 -31.82 4.53
CA TRP A 17 9.08 -32.84 3.62
C TRP A 17 9.83 -32.87 2.30
N ILE A 18 10.22 -31.69 1.80
CA ILE A 18 11.10 -31.60 0.63
C ILE A 18 12.45 -32.25 0.94
N LEU A 19 13.02 -31.98 2.11
CA LEU A 19 14.30 -32.58 2.54
C LEU A 19 14.20 -34.10 2.66
N GLU A 20 13.09 -34.62 3.18
CA GLU A 20 12.84 -36.06 3.23
C GLU A 20 12.89 -36.67 1.83
N GLY A 21 12.13 -36.12 0.87
CA GLY A 21 12.15 -36.56 -0.53
C GLY A 21 13.53 -36.41 -1.18
N TRP A 22 14.18 -35.27 -0.96
CA TRP A 22 15.51 -34.96 -1.46
C TRP A 22 16.56 -35.97 -1.00
N ASN A 23 16.42 -36.55 0.19
CA ASN A 23 17.35 -37.55 0.71
C ASN A 23 17.18 -38.94 0.08
N GLN A 24 16.06 -39.20 -0.61
CA GLN A 24 15.76 -40.49 -1.25
C GLN A 24 16.10 -40.52 -2.76
N ILE A 25 16.60 -39.41 -3.30
CA ILE A 25 16.94 -39.27 -4.73
C ILE A 25 18.45 -39.31 -5.01
N THR A 26 18.83 -39.79 -6.20
CA THR A 26 20.22 -39.97 -6.61
C THR A 26 20.91 -38.63 -6.91
N ALA A 27 22.24 -38.66 -7.06
CA ALA A 27 23.00 -37.47 -7.42
C ALA A 27 22.62 -36.93 -8.81
N GLU A 28 22.32 -37.80 -9.79
CA GLU A 28 21.88 -37.35 -11.11
C GLU A 28 20.50 -36.69 -11.06
N GLU A 29 19.57 -37.25 -10.27
CA GLU A 29 18.24 -36.71 -10.06
C GLU A 29 18.28 -35.33 -9.38
N LYS A 30 19.13 -35.17 -8.36
CA LYS A 30 19.39 -33.86 -7.71
C LYS A 30 19.91 -32.84 -8.70
N ALA A 31 20.86 -33.23 -9.57
CA ALA A 31 21.41 -32.35 -10.58
C ALA A 31 20.36 -31.93 -11.63
N LEU A 32 19.44 -32.83 -11.98
CA LEU A 32 18.31 -32.54 -12.86
C LEU A 32 17.40 -31.47 -12.25
N ILE A 33 16.94 -31.65 -11.00
CA ILE A 33 16.07 -30.69 -10.32
C ILE A 33 16.77 -29.33 -10.17
N LYS A 34 18.03 -29.33 -9.74
CA LYS A 34 18.83 -28.11 -9.61
C LYS A 34 18.90 -27.31 -10.91
N ARG A 35 19.16 -27.98 -12.05
CA ARG A 35 19.18 -27.32 -13.37
C ARG A 35 17.82 -26.73 -13.75
N ARG A 36 16.71 -27.39 -13.42
CA ARG A 36 15.36 -26.86 -13.67
C ARG A 36 15.12 -25.59 -12.84
N ILE A 37 15.48 -25.62 -11.55
CA ILE A 37 15.39 -24.45 -10.65
C ILE A 37 16.27 -23.29 -11.14
N ASP A 38 17.53 -23.55 -11.49
CA ASP A 38 18.44 -22.51 -11.98
C ASP A 38 17.96 -21.87 -13.28
N LYS A 39 17.29 -22.66 -14.14
CA LYS A 39 16.67 -22.15 -15.38
C LYS A 39 15.49 -21.22 -15.06
N LEU A 40 14.57 -21.65 -14.20
CA LEU A 40 13.36 -20.89 -13.87
C LEU A 40 13.69 -19.59 -13.11
N PHE A 41 14.64 -19.63 -12.17
CA PHE A 41 14.99 -18.48 -11.32
C PHE A 41 16.22 -17.71 -11.81
N LYS A 42 16.61 -17.85 -13.09
CA LYS A 42 17.84 -17.24 -13.63
C LYS A 42 17.92 -15.72 -13.40
N ASN A 43 16.77 -15.04 -13.38
CA ASN A 43 16.65 -13.60 -13.20
C ASN A 43 16.03 -13.19 -11.85
N GLY A 44 16.02 -14.08 -10.85
CA GLY A 44 15.32 -13.86 -9.58
C GLY A 44 13.89 -14.39 -9.62
N LEU A 45 12.91 -13.61 -9.13
CA LEU A 45 11.50 -13.99 -9.15
C LEU A 45 11.02 -14.17 -10.62
N PRO A 46 10.42 -15.31 -11.00
CA PRO A 46 10.12 -15.64 -12.40
C PRO A 46 8.84 -14.96 -12.93
N PHE A 47 8.41 -13.86 -12.33
CA PHE A 47 7.23 -13.10 -12.74
C PHE A 47 7.20 -11.71 -12.10
N GLU A 48 6.40 -10.82 -12.68
CA GLU A 48 6.11 -9.50 -12.13
C GLU A 48 4.85 -9.54 -11.25
N LEU A 49 4.86 -8.75 -10.17
CA LEU A 49 3.70 -8.61 -9.28
C LEU A 49 2.71 -7.61 -9.88
N LYS A 50 1.49 -8.09 -10.19
CA LYS A 50 0.38 -7.26 -10.69
C LYS A 50 -0.54 -6.77 -9.57
N HIS A 51 -0.50 -7.44 -8.43
CA HIS A 51 -1.29 -7.13 -7.25
C HIS A 51 -0.39 -6.92 -6.03
N ASP A 52 -0.98 -6.54 -4.90
CA ASP A 52 -0.25 -6.40 -3.65
C ASP A 52 0.50 -7.69 -3.28
N LYS A 53 1.79 -7.52 -2.98
CA LYS A 53 2.76 -8.58 -2.68
C LYS A 53 2.28 -9.58 -1.63
N ILE A 54 1.51 -9.12 -0.64
CA ILE A 54 0.97 -9.96 0.44
C ILE A 54 0.02 -11.05 -0.07
N LEU A 55 -0.72 -10.80 -1.16
CA LEU A 55 -1.63 -11.77 -1.77
C LEU A 55 -0.84 -12.93 -2.38
N TYR A 56 0.26 -12.63 -3.07
CA TYR A 56 1.18 -13.64 -3.59
C TYR A 56 1.83 -14.44 -2.47
N ILE A 57 2.27 -13.78 -1.39
CA ILE A 57 2.87 -14.46 -0.24
C ILE A 57 1.89 -15.51 0.32
N TYR A 58 0.64 -15.15 0.59
CA TYR A 58 -0.33 -16.10 1.14
C TYR A 58 -0.70 -17.20 0.13
N ALA A 59 -0.94 -16.87 -1.13
CA ALA A 59 -1.27 -17.85 -2.16
C ALA A 59 -0.14 -18.88 -2.35
N PHE A 60 1.09 -18.43 -2.59
CA PHE A 60 2.24 -19.32 -2.74
C PHE A 60 2.61 -20.05 -1.44
N SER A 61 2.31 -19.47 -0.27
CA SER A 61 2.49 -20.18 1.00
C SER A 61 1.55 -21.38 1.12
N MET A 62 0.28 -21.21 0.72
CA MET A 62 -0.67 -22.31 0.69
C MET A 62 -0.23 -23.39 -0.30
N LEU A 63 0.15 -23.00 -1.53
CA LEU A 63 0.63 -23.94 -2.54
C LEU A 63 1.88 -24.71 -2.09
N ALA A 64 2.83 -24.04 -1.45
CA ALA A 64 4.02 -24.70 -0.89
C ALA A 64 3.71 -25.70 0.22
N GLN A 65 2.59 -25.54 0.94
CA GLN A 65 2.12 -26.52 1.94
C GLN A 65 1.30 -27.65 1.31
N LEU A 66 0.53 -27.36 0.26
CA LEU A 66 -0.23 -28.38 -0.45
C LEU A 66 0.70 -29.28 -1.27
N GLU A 67 1.73 -28.76 -1.94
CA GLU A 67 2.57 -29.64 -2.78
C GLU A 67 3.46 -30.60 -2.03
N VAL A 68 3.83 -30.27 -0.79
CA VAL A 68 4.59 -31.21 0.02
C VAL A 68 3.76 -32.45 0.42
N LEU A 69 2.43 -32.41 0.24
CA LEU A 69 1.56 -33.58 0.30
C LEU A 69 1.94 -34.62 -0.75
N ALA A 70 2.12 -34.17 -1.98
CA ALA A 70 2.24 -35.02 -3.14
C ALA A 70 3.54 -35.84 -3.11
N ILE A 71 4.59 -35.31 -2.47
CA ILE A 71 5.87 -36.01 -2.24
C ILE A 71 5.69 -37.33 -1.47
N GLN A 72 4.76 -37.39 -0.51
CA GLN A 72 4.67 -38.50 0.44
C GLN A 72 4.14 -39.80 -0.17
N VAL A 73 3.27 -39.71 -1.18
CA VAL A 73 2.68 -40.89 -1.84
C VAL A 73 3.74 -41.70 -2.61
N PRO A 74 4.48 -41.13 -3.58
CA PRO A 74 5.49 -41.89 -4.29
C PRO A 74 6.61 -42.35 -3.34
N LEU A 75 7.01 -41.56 -2.34
CA LEU A 75 7.99 -41.99 -1.33
C LEU A 75 7.60 -43.28 -0.61
N LYS A 76 6.33 -43.41 -0.21
CA LYS A 76 5.87 -44.57 0.57
C LYS A 76 5.49 -45.77 -0.27
N PHE A 77 5.06 -45.53 -1.51
CA PHE A 77 4.37 -46.53 -2.31
C PHE A 77 5.12 -46.95 -3.57
N GLU A 78 6.17 -46.24 -4.02
CA GLU A 78 7.01 -46.62 -5.17
C GLU A 78 7.46 -48.09 -5.05
N ALA A 79 8.10 -48.46 -3.95
CA ALA A 79 8.61 -49.82 -3.73
C ALA A 79 7.51 -50.89 -3.62
N LYS A 80 6.26 -50.48 -3.37
CA LYS A 80 5.09 -51.37 -3.22
C LYS A 80 4.36 -51.62 -4.55
N MET A 81 4.77 -50.96 -5.65
CA MET A 81 4.19 -51.21 -6.97
C MET A 81 4.71 -52.53 -7.58
N SER A 82 3.79 -53.31 -8.16
CA SER A 82 4.08 -54.63 -8.74
C SER A 82 4.77 -54.56 -10.11
N LEU A 83 4.48 -53.54 -10.92
CA LEU A 83 5.01 -53.36 -12.27
C LEU A 83 6.16 -52.34 -12.32
N ALA A 84 7.21 -52.66 -13.09
CA ALA A 84 8.38 -51.79 -13.21
C ALA A 84 8.05 -50.42 -13.82
N GLU A 85 7.11 -50.37 -14.78
CA GLU A 85 6.65 -49.12 -15.37
C GLU A 85 5.96 -48.22 -14.33
N HIS A 86 5.17 -48.79 -13.42
CA HIS A 86 4.47 -48.02 -12.38
C HIS A 86 5.43 -47.49 -11.32
N ARG A 87 6.49 -48.26 -11.00
CA ARG A 87 7.60 -47.77 -10.18
C ARG A 87 8.29 -46.58 -10.84
N GLN A 88 8.56 -46.66 -12.14
CA GLN A 88 9.18 -45.56 -12.88
C GLN A 88 8.28 -44.31 -12.92
N ARG A 89 6.96 -44.48 -13.06
CA ARG A 89 5.99 -43.36 -13.01
C ARG A 89 5.97 -42.70 -11.64
N MET A 90 5.80 -43.47 -10.57
CA MET A 90 5.88 -42.98 -9.18
C MET A 90 7.22 -42.30 -8.90
N ARG A 91 8.32 -42.85 -9.42
CA ARG A 91 9.64 -42.22 -9.32
C ARG A 91 9.70 -40.87 -10.03
N THR A 92 9.06 -40.76 -11.19
CA THR A 92 9.01 -39.51 -11.96
C THR A 92 8.15 -38.48 -11.25
N GLN A 93 6.98 -38.88 -10.73
CA GLN A 93 6.12 -38.05 -9.89
C GLN A 93 6.92 -37.51 -8.69
N LEU A 94 7.63 -38.36 -7.94
CA LEU A 94 8.49 -37.91 -6.84
C LEU A 94 9.45 -36.78 -7.22
N LEU A 95 10.08 -36.87 -8.40
CA LEU A 95 11.02 -35.84 -8.85
C LEU A 95 10.32 -34.53 -9.22
N ASP A 96 9.11 -34.61 -9.78
CA ASP A 96 8.29 -33.46 -10.12
C ASP A 96 7.77 -32.78 -8.83
N GLU A 97 7.24 -33.52 -7.85
CA GLU A 97 6.75 -32.95 -6.59
C GLU A 97 7.85 -32.29 -5.75
N ILE A 98 9.04 -32.92 -5.70
CA ILE A 98 10.20 -32.29 -5.05
C ILE A 98 10.54 -30.97 -5.78
N PHE A 99 10.47 -30.96 -7.11
CA PHE A 99 10.72 -29.75 -7.88
C PHE A 99 9.66 -28.67 -7.59
N HIS A 100 8.36 -28.98 -7.61
CA HIS A 100 7.28 -28.03 -7.33
C HIS A 100 7.36 -27.47 -5.90
N GLY A 101 7.56 -28.35 -4.91
CA GLY A 101 7.76 -27.96 -3.52
C GLY A 101 8.92 -26.97 -3.36
N ILE A 102 10.05 -27.20 -4.05
CA ILE A 102 11.19 -26.27 -4.06
C ILE A 102 10.83 -24.96 -4.76
N VAL A 103 10.15 -25.00 -5.92
CA VAL A 103 9.74 -23.80 -6.68
C VAL A 103 8.87 -22.89 -5.81
N PHE A 104 7.80 -23.42 -5.24
CA PHE A 104 6.88 -22.61 -4.42
C PHE A 104 7.54 -22.12 -3.14
N THR A 105 8.29 -22.97 -2.44
CA THR A 105 9.04 -22.56 -1.23
C THR A 105 10.03 -21.44 -1.57
N LYS A 106 10.78 -21.56 -2.66
CA LYS A 106 11.72 -20.51 -3.11
C LYS A 106 11.00 -19.21 -3.48
N ILE A 107 9.85 -19.27 -4.14
CA ILE A 107 9.02 -18.08 -4.42
C ILE A 107 8.61 -17.40 -3.12
N VAL A 108 8.10 -18.15 -2.14
CA VAL A 108 7.69 -17.57 -0.84
C VAL A 108 8.88 -16.90 -0.15
N TYR A 109 10.05 -17.52 -0.13
CA TYR A 109 11.25 -16.91 0.43
C TYR A 109 11.70 -15.66 -0.32
N LEU A 110 11.69 -15.67 -1.66
CA LEU A 110 12.02 -14.48 -2.46
C LEU A 110 11.03 -13.34 -2.25
N LEU A 111 9.74 -13.67 -2.09
CA LEU A 111 8.73 -12.69 -1.72
C LEU A 111 8.96 -12.18 -0.29
N CYS A 112 9.32 -13.02 0.68
CA CYS A 112 9.53 -12.56 2.06
C CYS A 112 10.91 -11.89 2.29
N ALA A 113 11.86 -12.11 1.39
CA ALA A 113 13.20 -11.56 1.46
C ALA A 113 13.22 -10.02 1.43
N PRO A 114 14.24 -9.38 2.03
CA PRO A 114 15.36 -10.00 2.76
C PRO A 114 15.14 -10.15 4.27
N HIS A 115 13.99 -9.74 4.81
CA HIS A 115 13.85 -9.48 6.26
C HIS A 115 12.58 -10.06 6.91
N ALA A 116 11.75 -10.78 6.16
CA ALA A 116 10.64 -11.55 6.72
C ALA A 116 10.87 -13.04 6.49
N LEU A 117 10.37 -13.85 7.43
CA LEU A 117 10.16 -15.27 7.19
C LEU A 117 8.81 -15.48 6.51
N PRO A 118 8.61 -16.61 5.83
CA PRO A 118 7.29 -17.02 5.39
C PRO A 118 6.22 -16.90 6.51
N PRO A 119 4.94 -16.63 6.18
CA PRO A 119 3.85 -16.61 7.16
C PRO A 119 3.81 -17.90 7.97
N ALA A 120 3.36 -17.87 9.23
CA ALA A 120 3.33 -19.08 10.07
C ALA A 120 2.70 -20.29 9.34
N TYR A 121 3.39 -21.44 9.42
CA TYR A 121 2.93 -22.72 8.88
C TYR A 121 1.54 -23.03 9.43
N ASN A 122 0.59 -23.34 8.56
CA ASN A 122 -0.77 -23.64 8.98
C ASN A 122 -0.92 -25.11 9.39
N ASP A 123 -1.08 -25.35 10.70
CA ASP A 123 -1.35 -26.67 11.26
C ASP A 123 -2.66 -27.29 10.76
N GLU A 124 -3.64 -26.48 10.35
CA GLU A 124 -4.92 -26.99 9.83
C GLU A 124 -4.78 -27.60 8.44
N ILE A 125 -3.89 -27.05 7.60
CA ILE A 125 -3.52 -27.65 6.32
C ILE A 125 -2.73 -28.95 6.58
N GLU A 126 -1.88 -28.98 7.61
CA GLU A 126 -1.14 -30.18 8.01
C GLU A 126 -2.05 -31.34 8.44
N ILE A 127 -3.29 -31.09 8.86
CA ILE A 127 -4.27 -32.18 9.12
C ILE A 127 -4.54 -32.98 7.83
N LEU A 128 -4.66 -32.30 6.69
CA LEU A 128 -4.79 -32.93 5.38
C LEU A 128 -3.53 -33.75 5.06
N CYS A 129 -2.35 -33.19 5.35
CA CYS A 129 -1.05 -33.87 5.18
C CYS A 129 -0.95 -35.14 5.99
N ASN A 130 -1.28 -35.05 7.27
CA ASN A 130 -1.23 -36.16 8.19
C ASN A 130 -2.20 -37.27 7.81
N PHE A 131 -3.36 -36.93 7.26
CA PHE A 131 -4.33 -37.90 6.80
C PHE A 131 -3.78 -38.82 5.71
N ILE A 132 -3.16 -38.22 4.68
CA ILE A 132 -2.56 -38.97 3.57
C ILE A 132 -1.31 -39.71 4.04
N ARG A 133 -0.49 -39.06 4.87
CA ARG A 133 0.73 -39.65 5.42
C ARG A 133 0.42 -40.88 6.28
N ASN A 134 -0.66 -40.87 7.04
CA ASN A 134 -1.03 -42.00 7.91
C ASN A 134 -1.82 -43.10 7.17
N GLU A 135 -1.99 -42.98 5.85
CA GLU A 135 -2.58 -44.05 5.04
C GLU A 135 -1.56 -45.16 4.81
N ASP A 136 -1.88 -46.38 5.24
CA ASP A 136 -1.02 -47.55 5.02
C ASP A 136 -1.36 -48.30 3.71
N CYS A 137 -2.59 -48.14 3.22
CA CYS A 137 -3.08 -48.86 2.05
C CYS A 137 -2.71 -48.12 0.75
N PRO A 138 -1.84 -48.69 -0.11
CA PRO A 138 -1.43 -48.04 -1.36
C PRO A 138 -2.61 -47.73 -2.28
N LYS A 139 -3.58 -48.65 -2.36
CA LYS A 139 -4.78 -48.48 -3.20
C LYS A 139 -5.60 -47.25 -2.81
N ILE A 140 -5.74 -47.01 -1.51
CA ILE A 140 -6.52 -45.89 -0.98
C ILE A 140 -5.74 -44.59 -1.15
N ALA A 141 -4.44 -44.59 -0.83
CA ALA A 141 -3.59 -43.40 -0.96
C ALA A 141 -3.53 -42.89 -2.40
N VAL A 142 -3.29 -43.78 -3.37
CA VAL A 142 -3.26 -43.42 -4.79
C VAL A 142 -4.65 -42.89 -5.20
N VAL A 143 -5.77 -43.53 -4.80
CA VAL A 143 -7.12 -43.06 -5.19
C VAL A 143 -7.45 -41.70 -4.60
N LEU A 144 -7.09 -41.42 -3.35
CA LEU A 144 -7.46 -40.17 -2.70
C LEU A 144 -6.55 -39.00 -3.10
N LEU A 145 -5.24 -39.23 -3.26
CA LEU A 145 -4.32 -38.17 -3.65
C LEU A 145 -4.25 -38.05 -5.19
N ASN A 146 -3.73 -39.07 -5.88
CA ASN A 146 -3.41 -38.96 -7.31
C ASN A 146 -4.66 -38.78 -8.20
N LEU A 147 -5.84 -39.28 -7.80
CA LEU A 147 -7.05 -39.13 -8.61
C LEU A 147 -7.84 -37.87 -8.23
N ILE A 148 -7.95 -37.59 -6.93
CA ILE A 148 -8.85 -36.57 -6.39
C ILE A 148 -8.07 -35.32 -5.96
N GLY A 149 -7.07 -35.47 -5.09
CA GLY A 149 -6.20 -34.38 -4.63
C GLY A 149 -5.49 -33.64 -5.77
N GLU A 150 -4.79 -34.37 -6.65
CA GLU A 150 -4.11 -33.77 -7.82
C GLU A 150 -5.10 -33.11 -8.78
N GLY A 151 -6.31 -33.69 -8.91
CA GLY A 151 -7.38 -33.07 -9.68
C GLY A 151 -7.77 -31.69 -9.15
N TRP A 152 -7.76 -31.49 -7.82
CA TRP A 152 -8.03 -30.20 -7.21
C TRP A 152 -6.88 -29.20 -7.37
N ILE A 153 -5.65 -29.66 -7.16
CA ILE A 153 -4.43 -28.86 -7.29
C ILE A 153 -4.24 -28.38 -8.74
N GLU A 154 -4.43 -29.27 -9.72
CA GLU A 154 -4.34 -28.97 -11.15
C GLU A 154 -5.30 -27.82 -11.54
N GLU A 155 -6.53 -27.81 -11.01
CA GLU A 155 -7.50 -26.74 -11.30
C GLU A 155 -7.12 -25.40 -10.63
N ILE A 156 -6.46 -25.42 -9.46
CA ILE A 156 -5.88 -24.20 -8.88
C ILE A 156 -4.81 -23.64 -9.81
N PHE A 157 -3.90 -24.48 -10.31
CA PHE A 157 -2.81 -24.06 -11.21
C PHE A 157 -3.31 -23.56 -12.55
N LYS A 158 -4.28 -24.25 -13.16
CA LYS A 158 -4.92 -23.78 -14.40
C LYS A 158 -5.58 -22.43 -14.22
N SER A 159 -6.24 -22.21 -13.09
CA SER A 159 -6.94 -20.96 -12.81
C SER A 159 -5.94 -19.81 -12.64
N LEU A 160 -4.86 -20.02 -11.90
CA LEU A 160 -3.80 -19.01 -11.73
C LEU A 160 -3.06 -18.72 -13.05
N TYR A 161 -2.80 -19.76 -13.86
CA TYR A 161 -2.22 -19.60 -15.20
C TYR A 161 -3.12 -18.78 -16.12
N LYS A 162 -4.42 -19.10 -16.18
CA LYS A 162 -5.42 -18.36 -16.99
C LYS A 162 -5.56 -16.90 -16.54
N ALA A 163 -5.45 -16.63 -15.24
CA ALA A 163 -5.43 -15.29 -14.68
C ALA A 163 -4.09 -14.55 -14.89
N ASP A 164 -3.14 -15.15 -15.62
CA ASP A 164 -1.82 -14.59 -15.91
C ASP A 164 -1.04 -14.22 -14.62
N ILE A 165 -1.19 -15.07 -13.60
CA ILE A 165 -0.48 -15.03 -12.32
C ILE A 165 0.68 -16.00 -12.40
N ALA A 166 1.93 -15.52 -12.39
CA ALA A 166 3.13 -16.35 -12.50
C ALA A 166 3.10 -17.36 -13.69
N PRO A 167 2.86 -16.89 -14.93
CA PRO A 167 2.57 -17.75 -16.08
C PRO A 167 3.68 -18.77 -16.39
N GLU A 168 4.96 -18.39 -16.29
CA GLU A 168 6.10 -19.29 -16.53
C GLU A 168 6.21 -20.40 -15.48
N VAL A 169 5.81 -20.10 -14.23
CA VAL A 169 5.79 -21.08 -13.13
C VAL A 169 4.70 -22.11 -13.41
N PHE A 170 3.46 -21.67 -13.59
CA PHE A 170 2.35 -22.60 -13.76
C PHE A 170 2.35 -23.30 -15.12
N SER A 171 2.90 -22.73 -16.19
CA SER A 171 3.09 -23.47 -17.44
C SER A 171 4.05 -24.65 -17.25
N THR A 172 5.16 -24.42 -16.54
CA THR A 172 6.15 -25.46 -16.25
C THR A 172 5.57 -26.55 -15.36
N ILE A 173 4.82 -26.17 -14.32
CA ILE A 173 4.21 -27.12 -13.38
C ILE A 173 3.07 -27.89 -14.04
N LEU A 174 2.18 -27.23 -14.80
CA LEU A 174 1.08 -27.91 -15.50
C LEU A 174 1.55 -28.95 -16.53
N GLU A 175 2.72 -28.73 -17.17
CA GLU A 175 3.34 -29.73 -18.03
C GLU A 175 3.76 -30.99 -17.25
N ASP A 176 4.09 -30.85 -15.97
CA ASP A 176 4.37 -31.96 -15.06
C ASP A 176 3.07 -32.65 -14.60
N GLU A 177 2.10 -31.87 -14.08
CA GLU A 177 0.80 -32.37 -13.61
C GLU A 177 0.04 -33.19 -14.65
N HIS A 178 0.07 -32.74 -15.91
CA HIS A 178 -0.63 -33.44 -16.98
C HIS A 178 -0.12 -34.88 -17.17
N ARG A 179 1.14 -35.16 -16.80
CA ARG A 179 1.72 -36.51 -16.84
C ARG A 179 1.21 -37.39 -15.69
N HIS A 180 0.85 -36.81 -14.55
CA HIS A 180 0.33 -37.51 -13.37
C HIS A 180 -1.19 -37.75 -13.48
N VAL A 181 -1.95 -36.82 -14.05
CA VAL A 181 -3.43 -36.94 -14.15
C VAL A 181 -3.89 -38.01 -15.16
N CYS A 182 -3.01 -38.46 -16.06
CA CYS A 182 -3.27 -39.59 -16.97
C CYS A 182 -3.26 -40.98 -16.28
N GLU A 183 -3.22 -41.04 -14.95
CA GLU A 183 -3.06 -42.26 -14.14
C GLU A 183 -4.28 -43.16 -13.98
N ALA A 184 -5.36 -42.94 -14.74
CA ALA A 184 -6.53 -43.83 -14.77
C ALA A 184 -6.16 -45.33 -14.96
N ASP A 185 -5.01 -45.61 -15.58
CA ASP A 185 -4.48 -46.95 -15.77
C ASP A 185 -3.73 -47.53 -14.55
N LEU A 186 -3.14 -46.68 -13.69
CA LEU A 186 -2.48 -47.12 -12.45
C LEU A 186 -3.49 -47.77 -11.48
N TYR A 187 -4.71 -47.24 -11.42
CA TYR A 187 -5.81 -47.76 -10.59
C TYR A 187 -6.36 -49.09 -11.07
N LYS A 188 -6.43 -49.30 -12.39
CA LYS A 188 -6.94 -50.54 -12.99
C LYS A 188 -6.07 -51.74 -12.60
N ASP A 189 -4.75 -51.53 -12.49
CA ASP A 189 -3.78 -52.59 -12.22
C ASP A 189 -3.54 -52.86 -10.73
N ILE A 190 -3.56 -51.84 -9.87
CA ILE A 190 -3.45 -52.03 -8.41
C ILE A 190 -4.75 -52.64 -7.86
N GLY A 191 -5.87 -52.48 -8.59
CA GLY A 191 -7.19 -52.99 -8.26
C GLY A 191 -7.93 -52.10 -7.27
N LEU A 192 -9.25 -52.00 -7.44
CA LEU A 192 -10.09 -51.09 -6.68
C LEU A 192 -10.04 -51.38 -5.15
N PRO A 193 -9.81 -50.37 -4.29
CA PRO A 193 -9.92 -50.51 -2.84
C PRO A 193 -11.36 -50.78 -2.39
N ASP A 194 -11.55 -51.10 -1.11
CA ASP A 194 -12.89 -51.20 -0.51
C ASP A 194 -13.60 -49.84 -0.63
N MET A 195 -14.63 -49.80 -1.48
CA MET A 195 -15.35 -48.57 -1.82
C MET A 195 -16.12 -47.99 -0.65
N ALA A 196 -16.53 -48.80 0.35
CA ALA A 196 -17.13 -48.26 1.56
C ALA A 196 -16.12 -47.46 2.38
N LEU A 197 -14.87 -47.94 2.43
CA LEU A 197 -13.79 -47.25 3.12
C LEU A 197 -13.33 -46.00 2.36
N VAL A 198 -13.25 -46.06 1.02
CA VAL A 198 -12.93 -44.91 0.17
C VAL A 198 -13.97 -43.81 0.34
N ARG A 199 -15.27 -44.13 0.31
CA ARG A 199 -16.34 -43.15 0.48
C ARG A 199 -16.21 -42.39 1.81
N ARG A 200 -15.99 -43.09 2.93
CA ARG A 200 -15.82 -42.45 4.24
C ARG A 200 -14.58 -41.55 4.30
N LYS A 201 -13.50 -41.97 3.65
CA LYS A 201 -12.24 -41.21 3.61
C LYS A 201 -12.33 -40.00 2.67
N LEU A 202 -13.04 -40.13 1.56
CA LEU A 202 -13.37 -39.05 0.65
C LEU A 202 -14.19 -37.96 1.35
N GLU A 203 -15.25 -38.35 2.06
CA GLU A 203 -16.09 -37.41 2.82
C GLU A 203 -15.25 -36.63 3.85
N PHE A 204 -14.33 -37.31 4.53
CA PHE A 204 -13.38 -36.64 5.42
C PHE A 204 -12.48 -35.65 4.66
N LEU A 205 -11.93 -36.07 3.51
CA LEU A 205 -11.02 -35.26 2.69
C LEU A 205 -11.72 -33.99 2.15
N GLU A 206 -12.92 -34.16 1.58
CA GLU A 206 -13.76 -33.04 1.11
C GLU A 206 -14.06 -32.08 2.26
N LYS A 207 -14.43 -32.59 3.44
CA LYS A 207 -14.64 -31.76 4.62
C LYS A 207 -13.39 -30.98 5.02
N GLN A 208 -12.21 -31.60 5.00
CA GLN A 208 -10.96 -30.90 5.34
C GLN A 208 -10.60 -29.84 4.30
N LEU A 209 -10.80 -30.09 3.00
CA LEU A 209 -10.62 -29.09 1.95
C LEU A 209 -11.55 -27.88 2.19
N ILE A 210 -12.80 -28.13 2.56
CA ILE A 210 -13.76 -27.06 2.85
C ILE A 210 -13.31 -26.27 4.10
N THR A 211 -13.05 -26.93 5.22
CA THR A 211 -12.81 -26.24 6.50
C THR A 211 -11.42 -25.63 6.60
N ASN A 212 -10.40 -26.32 6.09
CA ASN A 212 -9.01 -25.97 6.35
C ASN A 212 -8.34 -25.26 5.15
N ILE A 213 -9.04 -25.16 4.02
CA ILE A 213 -8.56 -24.40 2.85
C ILE A 213 -9.61 -23.36 2.45
N PHE A 214 -10.84 -23.75 2.10
CA PHE A 214 -11.86 -22.80 1.63
C PHE A 214 -12.42 -21.86 2.71
N LEU A 215 -12.39 -22.23 3.98
CA LEU A 215 -12.78 -21.33 5.07
C LEU A 215 -11.60 -20.55 5.67
N GLN A 216 -10.38 -20.74 5.15
CA GLN A 216 -9.21 -19.95 5.54
C GLN A 216 -9.19 -18.62 4.79
N TYR A 217 -9.75 -17.59 5.42
CA TYR A 217 -9.97 -16.28 4.81
C TYR A 217 -8.70 -15.69 4.16
N LYS A 218 -7.53 -15.80 4.81
CA LYS A 218 -6.27 -15.25 4.27
C LYS A 218 -5.89 -15.88 2.92
N TYR A 219 -6.09 -17.18 2.74
CA TYR A 219 -5.74 -17.88 1.50
C TYR A 219 -6.81 -17.69 0.45
N MET A 220 -8.08 -17.85 0.83
CA MET A 220 -9.19 -17.66 -0.11
C MET A 220 -9.31 -16.25 -0.62
N PHE A 221 -9.19 -15.23 0.24
CA PHE A 221 -9.17 -13.86 -0.25
C PHE A 221 -7.98 -13.60 -1.17
N SER A 222 -6.80 -14.14 -0.87
CA SER A 222 -5.64 -13.97 -1.72
C SER A 222 -5.84 -14.58 -3.11
N ILE A 223 -6.30 -15.84 -3.18
CA ILE A 223 -6.58 -16.50 -4.46
C ILE A 223 -7.75 -15.80 -5.18
N SER A 224 -8.82 -15.47 -4.48
CA SER A 224 -9.98 -14.81 -5.09
C SER A 224 -9.64 -13.43 -5.64
N THR A 225 -8.78 -12.66 -4.97
CA THR A 225 -8.32 -11.36 -5.48
C THR A 225 -7.39 -11.54 -6.69
N LEU A 226 -6.50 -12.53 -6.67
CA LEU A 226 -5.60 -12.82 -7.79
C LEU A 226 -6.34 -13.33 -9.03
N LEU A 227 -7.38 -14.13 -8.86
CA LEU A 227 -8.21 -14.64 -9.96
C LEU A 227 -9.23 -13.62 -10.48
N GLY A 228 -9.65 -12.68 -9.63
CA GLY A 228 -10.84 -11.86 -9.87
C GLY A 228 -12.14 -12.66 -9.78
N VAL A 229 -13.28 -11.96 -9.82
CA VAL A 229 -14.60 -12.58 -9.59
C VAL A 229 -14.94 -13.62 -10.66
N GLU A 230 -14.69 -13.30 -11.93
CA GLU A 230 -14.94 -14.21 -13.05
C GLU A 230 -14.02 -15.44 -12.98
N GLY A 231 -12.75 -15.24 -12.61
CA GLY A 231 -11.79 -16.34 -12.43
C GLY A 231 -12.16 -17.26 -11.26
N VAL A 232 -12.69 -16.73 -10.15
CA VAL A 232 -13.19 -17.56 -9.02
C VAL A 232 -14.40 -18.39 -9.43
N LEU A 233 -15.32 -17.79 -10.18
CA LEU A 233 -16.51 -18.46 -10.71
C LEU A 233 -16.12 -19.62 -11.63
N GLU A 234 -15.20 -19.37 -12.55
CA GLU A 234 -14.69 -20.38 -13.47
C GLU A 234 -13.94 -21.48 -12.71
N PHE A 235 -13.07 -21.10 -11.76
CA PHE A 235 -12.33 -22.05 -10.91
C PHE A 235 -13.27 -23.01 -10.18
N LEU A 236 -14.29 -22.51 -9.48
CA LEU A 236 -15.18 -23.37 -8.70
C LEU A 236 -16.02 -24.29 -9.57
N ARG A 237 -16.47 -23.80 -10.74
CA ARG A 237 -17.17 -24.66 -11.71
C ARG A 237 -16.27 -25.76 -12.24
N ASN A 238 -15.06 -25.41 -12.69
CA ASN A 238 -14.11 -26.39 -13.22
C ASN A 238 -13.67 -27.39 -12.14
N LEU A 239 -13.46 -26.92 -10.90
CA LEU A 239 -13.15 -27.78 -9.76
C LEU A 239 -14.28 -28.77 -9.49
N HIS A 240 -15.54 -28.31 -9.50
CA HIS A 240 -16.69 -29.19 -9.33
C HIS A 240 -16.79 -30.22 -10.45
N ASP A 241 -16.72 -29.78 -11.72
CA ASP A 241 -16.81 -30.64 -12.90
C ASP A 241 -15.69 -31.68 -12.90
N LYS A 242 -14.45 -31.27 -12.61
CA LYS A 242 -13.29 -32.14 -12.48
C LYS A 242 -13.48 -33.17 -11.36
N HIS A 243 -13.97 -32.74 -10.21
CA HIS A 243 -14.23 -33.64 -9.08
C HIS A 243 -15.25 -34.72 -9.44
N LEU A 244 -16.36 -34.34 -10.09
CA LEU A 244 -17.35 -35.30 -10.58
C LEU A 244 -16.77 -36.27 -11.62
N GLU A 245 -15.97 -35.77 -12.57
CA GLU A 245 -15.32 -36.60 -13.58
C GLU A 245 -14.39 -37.65 -12.93
N GLN A 246 -13.62 -37.25 -11.92
CA GLN A 246 -12.69 -38.14 -11.22
C GLN A 246 -13.43 -39.18 -10.38
N LEU A 247 -14.49 -38.80 -9.67
CA LEU A 247 -15.29 -39.74 -8.89
C LEU A 247 -16.05 -40.74 -9.76
N ALA A 248 -16.49 -40.33 -10.96
CA ALA A 248 -17.15 -41.23 -11.92
C ALA A 248 -16.23 -42.39 -12.35
N LYS A 249 -14.90 -42.19 -12.40
CA LYS A 249 -13.92 -43.24 -12.75
C LYS A 249 -13.89 -44.39 -11.74
N ILE A 250 -14.31 -44.15 -10.50
CA ILE A 250 -14.39 -45.15 -9.42
C ILE A 250 -15.82 -45.43 -8.95
N ASN A 251 -16.83 -44.90 -9.67
CA ASN A 251 -18.26 -45.07 -9.39
C ASN A 251 -18.65 -44.64 -7.95
N ILE A 252 -18.12 -43.50 -7.51
CA ILE A 252 -18.47 -42.84 -6.24
C ILE A 252 -19.17 -41.51 -6.54
N GLU A 253 -20.04 -41.07 -5.63
CA GLU A 253 -20.66 -39.75 -5.64
C GLU A 253 -20.03 -38.87 -4.54
N PRO A 254 -19.97 -37.55 -4.73
CA PRO A 254 -19.43 -36.62 -3.72
C PRO A 254 -20.29 -36.60 -2.45
N SER A 255 -19.73 -36.13 -1.34
CA SER A 255 -20.49 -36.01 -0.08
C SER A 255 -21.59 -34.95 -0.15
N GLU A 256 -22.53 -35.04 0.79
CA GLU A 256 -23.59 -34.04 0.95
C GLU A 256 -23.03 -32.64 1.25
N ASP A 257 -21.95 -32.55 2.05
CA ASP A 257 -21.28 -31.29 2.38
C ASP A 257 -20.69 -30.61 1.13
N TRP A 258 -20.07 -31.39 0.22
CA TRP A 258 -19.57 -30.88 -1.05
C TRP A 258 -20.69 -30.36 -1.94
N VAL A 259 -21.74 -31.16 -2.13
CA VAL A 259 -22.89 -30.79 -2.96
C VAL A 259 -23.60 -29.56 -2.41
N PHE A 260 -23.78 -29.48 -1.09
CA PHE A 260 -24.37 -28.32 -0.42
C PHE A 260 -23.57 -27.05 -0.69
N LEU A 261 -22.24 -27.13 -0.53
CA LEU A 261 -21.36 -25.98 -0.72
C LEU A 261 -21.35 -25.50 -2.17
N MET A 262 -21.32 -26.42 -3.14
CA MET A 262 -21.39 -26.11 -4.57
C MET A 262 -22.70 -25.42 -4.96
N LYS A 263 -23.84 -25.91 -4.44
CA LYS A 263 -25.14 -25.23 -4.62
C LYS A 263 -25.19 -23.86 -3.97
N MET A 264 -24.66 -23.73 -2.76
CA MET A 264 -24.60 -22.44 -2.06
C MET A 264 -23.82 -21.41 -2.88
N TRP A 265 -22.70 -21.83 -3.47
CA TRP A 265 -21.91 -21.01 -4.36
C TRP A 265 -22.65 -20.63 -5.65
N GLU A 266 -23.30 -21.58 -6.32
CA GLU A 266 -24.15 -21.30 -7.49
C GLU A 266 -25.22 -20.23 -7.22
N GLU A 267 -25.78 -20.18 -5.99
CA GLU A 267 -26.76 -19.17 -5.61
C GLU A 267 -26.15 -17.81 -5.21
N ILE A 268 -25.02 -17.82 -4.51
CA ILE A 268 -24.38 -16.61 -3.98
C ILE A 268 -23.59 -15.88 -5.07
N PHE A 269 -22.86 -16.60 -5.92
CA PHE A 269 -21.93 -15.97 -6.85
C PHE A 269 -22.58 -15.06 -7.90
N PRO A 270 -23.74 -15.36 -8.49
CA PRO A 270 -24.41 -14.42 -9.39
C PRO A 270 -24.71 -13.09 -8.71
N LYS A 271 -25.01 -13.11 -7.40
CA LYS A 271 -25.23 -11.89 -6.60
C LYS A 271 -23.93 -11.13 -6.38
N ILE A 272 -22.83 -11.83 -6.08
CA ILE A 272 -21.50 -11.23 -5.96
C ILE A 272 -21.07 -10.62 -7.30
N GLN A 273 -21.18 -11.38 -8.40
CA GLN A 273 -20.83 -10.92 -9.75
C GLN A 273 -21.61 -9.66 -10.13
N ASN A 274 -22.94 -9.65 -9.90
CA ASN A 274 -23.75 -8.47 -10.15
C ASN A 274 -23.31 -7.28 -9.28
N TYR A 275 -23.01 -7.51 -7.99
CA TYR A 275 -22.49 -6.44 -7.12
C TYR A 275 -21.16 -5.89 -7.64
N THR A 276 -20.22 -6.76 -8.02
CA THR A 276 -18.89 -6.34 -8.49
C THR A 276 -18.91 -5.74 -9.89
N GLN A 277 -19.81 -6.15 -10.78
CA GLN A 277 -20.00 -5.49 -12.09
C GLN A 277 -20.52 -4.05 -11.94
N ASN A 278 -21.16 -3.72 -10.81
CA ASN A 278 -21.58 -2.37 -10.47
C ASN A 278 -20.51 -1.57 -9.72
N CYS A 279 -19.34 -2.16 -9.48
CA CYS A 279 -18.17 -1.51 -8.87
C CYS A 279 -17.05 -1.45 -9.92
N TYR A 280 -16.41 -0.29 -10.07
CA TYR A 280 -15.25 -0.17 -10.96
C TYR A 280 -14.11 0.50 -10.20
N GLU A 281 -12.89 0.06 -10.51
CA GLU A 281 -11.68 0.66 -9.97
C GLU A 281 -11.50 2.07 -10.55
N VAL A 282 -11.17 3.03 -9.69
CA VAL A 282 -10.81 4.40 -10.08
C VAL A 282 -9.35 4.60 -9.74
N GLU A 283 -8.54 4.97 -10.74
CA GLU A 283 -7.13 5.24 -10.51
C GLU A 283 -6.94 6.37 -9.49
N MET A 284 -6.16 6.09 -8.44
CA MET A 284 -5.80 7.10 -7.46
C MET A 284 -4.92 8.19 -8.08
N THR A 285 -5.27 9.45 -7.83
CA THR A 285 -4.39 10.58 -8.17
C THR A 285 -3.07 10.50 -7.39
N PRO A 286 -1.96 11.07 -7.90
CA PRO A 286 -0.67 11.02 -7.22
C PRO A 286 -0.71 11.51 -5.77
N ILE A 287 -1.49 12.55 -5.48
CA ILE A 287 -1.63 13.09 -4.14
C ILE A 287 -2.38 12.13 -3.20
N ARG A 288 -3.37 11.37 -3.70
CA ARG A 288 -4.06 10.33 -2.92
C ARG A 288 -3.10 9.21 -2.55
N LYS A 289 -2.27 8.76 -3.51
CA LYS A 289 -1.22 7.78 -3.23
C LYS A 289 -0.28 8.28 -2.12
N VAL A 290 0.15 9.54 -2.17
CA VAL A 290 0.94 10.17 -1.07
C VAL A 290 0.19 10.12 0.26
N PHE A 291 -1.09 10.50 0.31
CA PHE A 291 -1.84 10.52 1.57
C PHE A 291 -2.07 9.13 2.17
N MET A 292 -2.23 8.09 1.36
CA MET A 292 -2.27 6.71 1.86
C MET A 292 -0.99 6.38 2.63
N THR A 293 0.17 6.83 2.16
CA THR A 293 1.43 6.61 2.90
C THR A 293 1.51 7.37 4.24
N GLN A 294 0.78 8.48 4.40
CA GLN A 294 0.87 9.34 5.59
C GLN A 294 -0.17 9.01 6.66
N TRP A 295 -1.33 8.47 6.27
CA TRP A 295 -2.50 8.33 7.16
C TRP A 295 -3.06 6.91 7.30
N GLU A 296 -2.53 5.92 6.58
CA GLU A 296 -3.03 4.54 6.68
C GLU A 296 -2.80 3.92 8.07
N ASN A 297 -1.70 4.28 8.75
CA ASN A 297 -1.37 3.82 10.11
C ASN A 297 -0.94 4.99 11.00
N PRO A 298 -1.87 5.82 11.51
CA PRO A 298 -1.52 6.94 12.38
C PRO A 298 -0.99 6.37 13.71
N SER A 299 0.32 6.44 13.91
CA SER A 299 1.00 5.94 15.13
C SER A 299 1.22 7.01 16.18
N ASP A 300 1.13 8.28 15.79
CA ASP A 300 1.41 9.41 16.67
C ASP A 300 0.16 9.91 17.40
N PRO A 301 0.22 10.08 18.74
CA PRO A 301 -0.94 10.50 19.52
C PRO A 301 -1.29 11.96 19.21
N THR A 302 -2.45 12.17 18.58
CA THR A 302 -2.96 13.51 18.28
C THR A 302 -3.97 13.96 19.33
N MET A 303 -3.68 15.06 20.03
CA MET A 303 -4.64 15.77 20.88
C MET A 303 -5.36 16.83 20.04
N VAL A 304 -6.67 16.98 20.24
CA VAL A 304 -7.48 17.99 19.53
C VAL A 304 -8.19 18.91 20.52
N GLY A 305 -8.07 20.22 20.31
CA GLY A 305 -8.80 21.25 21.05
C GLY A 305 -9.61 22.13 20.10
N GLU A 306 -10.88 22.35 20.43
CA GLU A 306 -11.80 23.19 19.68
C GLU A 306 -12.24 24.40 20.52
N PHE A 307 -12.25 25.58 19.92
CA PHE A 307 -12.69 26.83 20.57
C PHE A 307 -13.16 27.83 19.52
N SER A 308 -13.64 29.00 19.95
CA SER A 308 -13.96 30.10 19.06
C SER A 308 -13.25 31.37 19.47
N ILE A 309 -12.87 32.17 18.48
CA ILE A 309 -12.38 33.54 18.68
C ILE A 309 -13.38 34.54 18.11
N ASN A 310 -13.51 35.69 18.76
CA ASN A 310 -14.31 36.80 18.29
C ASN A 310 -13.55 37.54 17.19
N VAL A 311 -14.17 37.60 16.00
CA VAL A 311 -13.67 38.29 14.81
C VAL A 311 -14.61 39.42 14.37
N SER A 312 -15.50 39.88 15.25
CA SER A 312 -16.45 40.98 15.00
C SER A 312 -15.80 42.26 14.49
N CYS A 313 -14.52 42.48 14.78
CA CYS A 313 -13.76 43.63 14.27
C CYS A 313 -13.63 43.64 12.73
N LEU A 314 -13.73 42.47 12.09
CA LEU A 314 -13.78 42.32 10.64
C LEU A 314 -15.15 42.65 10.05
N ASP A 315 -16.21 42.63 10.87
CA ASP A 315 -17.59 42.81 10.43
C ASP A 315 -17.91 41.95 9.18
N PHE A 316 -17.78 40.64 9.37
CA PHE A 316 -17.65 39.67 8.27
C PHE A 316 -18.90 39.63 7.38
N PHE A 317 -20.09 39.61 7.99
CA PHE A 317 -21.37 39.55 7.26
C PHE A 317 -21.70 40.83 6.50
N ASN A 318 -21.19 41.99 6.95
CA ASN A 318 -21.33 43.25 6.22
C ASN A 318 -20.23 43.45 5.16
N LYS A 319 -19.31 42.47 5.00
CA LYS A 319 -18.26 42.45 3.97
C LYS A 319 -17.35 43.69 4.00
N LYS A 320 -17.03 44.18 5.20
CA LYS A 320 -16.17 45.37 5.39
C LYS A 320 -14.75 45.16 4.84
N PHE A 321 -14.28 43.91 4.78
CA PHE A 321 -12.99 43.51 4.23
C PHE A 321 -13.13 42.35 3.24
N PRO A 322 -12.17 42.16 2.31
CA PRO A 322 -12.14 40.99 1.44
C PRO A 322 -12.12 39.67 2.23
N PRO A 323 -12.77 38.60 1.74
CA PRO A 323 -12.82 37.31 2.44
C PRO A 323 -11.43 36.73 2.77
N GLU A 324 -10.42 36.98 1.92
CA GLU A 324 -9.07 36.45 2.15
C GLU A 324 -8.38 37.03 3.40
N THR A 325 -8.85 38.19 3.89
CA THR A 325 -8.28 38.92 5.03
C THR A 325 -8.24 38.06 6.30
N LEU A 326 -9.26 37.22 6.49
CA LEU A 326 -9.33 36.32 7.64
C LEU A 326 -8.17 35.31 7.63
N THR A 327 -7.96 34.65 6.49
CA THR A 327 -6.91 33.63 6.34
C THR A 327 -5.53 34.25 6.55
N THR A 328 -5.27 35.42 5.97
CA THR A 328 -3.98 36.10 6.14
C THR A 328 -3.76 36.58 7.57
N LEU A 329 -4.78 37.13 8.24
CA LEU A 329 -4.69 37.48 9.66
C LEU A 329 -4.45 36.25 10.54
N MET A 330 -5.09 35.11 10.25
CA MET A 330 -4.87 33.88 11.00
C MET A 330 -3.46 33.32 10.80
N LEU A 331 -2.89 33.38 9.58
CA LEU A 331 -1.47 33.05 9.35
C LEU A 331 -0.55 33.90 10.22
N GLN A 332 -0.77 35.22 10.23
CA GLN A 332 0.00 36.17 11.03
C GLN A 332 -0.18 35.93 12.53
N THR A 333 -1.41 35.60 12.96
CA THR A 333 -1.76 35.28 14.35
C THR A 333 -1.00 34.05 14.83
N ILE A 334 -1.00 32.97 14.03
CA ILE A 334 -0.26 31.74 14.35
C ILE A 334 1.23 32.05 14.40
N SER A 335 1.78 32.74 13.39
CA SER A 335 3.20 33.09 13.34
C SER A 335 3.63 33.94 14.55
N LYS A 336 2.79 34.89 14.98
CA LYS A 336 3.02 35.68 16.19
C LYS A 336 2.99 34.81 17.44
N GLY A 337 2.06 33.87 17.51
CA GLY A 337 1.99 32.87 18.58
C GLY A 337 3.28 32.05 18.69
N LEU A 338 3.81 31.57 17.57
CA LEU A 338 5.07 30.81 17.51
C LEU A 338 6.30 31.65 17.90
N ASP A 339 6.33 32.93 17.51
CA ASP A 339 7.37 33.88 17.91
C ASP A 339 7.39 34.10 19.43
N LYS A 340 6.20 34.25 20.04
CA LYS A 340 6.06 34.53 21.47
C LYS A 340 6.10 33.29 22.36
N ASN A 341 5.77 32.12 21.83
CA ASN A 341 5.68 30.87 22.58
C ASN A 341 6.66 29.86 21.99
N VAL A 342 7.87 29.90 22.52
CA VAL A 342 9.02 29.10 22.06
C VAL A 342 8.74 27.58 22.06
N SER A 343 7.88 27.08 22.94
CA SER A 343 7.48 25.67 22.97
C SER A 343 6.58 25.26 21.79
N TRP A 344 5.82 26.19 21.20
CA TRP A 344 4.87 25.90 20.10
C TRP A 344 5.55 25.61 18.77
N ARG A 345 6.85 25.90 18.67
CA ARG A 345 7.71 25.60 17.53
C ARG A 345 8.61 24.38 17.78
N SER A 346 8.27 23.56 18.78
CA SER A 346 8.94 22.29 19.06
C SER A 346 8.35 21.18 18.19
N PHE A 347 9.20 20.27 17.75
CA PHE A 347 8.81 19.12 16.92
C PHE A 347 9.70 17.92 17.24
N LEU A 348 9.17 16.70 17.03
CA LEU A 348 9.93 15.48 17.17
C LEU A 348 10.53 15.07 15.82
N SER A 349 11.77 14.65 15.81
CA SER A 349 12.41 14.05 14.64
C SER A 349 13.36 12.95 15.11
N HIS A 350 13.17 11.73 14.63
CA HIS A 350 14.02 10.58 14.98
C HIS A 350 14.22 10.39 16.49
N GLY A 351 13.12 10.47 17.26
CA GLY A 351 13.14 10.28 18.72
C GLY A 351 13.76 11.44 19.52
N LYS A 352 14.10 12.56 18.89
CA LYS A 352 14.64 13.75 19.55
C LYS A 352 13.70 14.93 19.37
N MET A 353 13.61 15.76 20.41
CA MET A 353 12.89 17.03 20.36
C MET A 353 13.80 18.12 19.80
N TYR A 354 13.32 18.81 18.78
CA TYR A 354 13.95 19.95 18.15
C TYR A 354 13.05 21.16 18.28
N GLN A 355 13.64 22.33 18.07
CA GLN A 355 12.94 23.60 18.13
C GLN A 355 13.52 24.54 17.08
N SER A 356 12.67 25.15 16.26
CA SER A 356 13.15 26.12 15.26
C SER A 356 13.61 27.42 15.92
N LYS A 357 14.38 28.24 15.18
CA LYS A 357 14.73 29.62 15.58
C LYS A 357 13.68 30.64 15.17
N GLU A 358 13.00 30.39 14.05
CA GLU A 358 12.01 31.28 13.47
C GLU A 358 10.63 30.64 13.49
N ALA A 359 9.58 31.44 13.31
CA ALA A 359 8.20 30.98 13.24
C ALA A 359 7.82 30.57 11.81
N TYR A 360 7.64 29.27 11.57
CA TYR A 360 7.22 28.75 10.26
C TYR A 360 5.74 28.37 10.24
N VAL A 361 4.97 28.98 9.34
CA VAL A 361 3.53 28.70 9.18
C VAL A 361 3.23 28.28 7.76
N GLY A 362 2.53 27.15 7.59
CA GLY A 362 2.16 26.58 6.31
C GLY A 362 0.69 26.79 5.97
N LEU A 363 0.35 27.44 4.87
CA LEU A 363 -1.02 27.51 4.36
C LEU A 363 -1.32 26.28 3.49
N ILE A 364 -2.31 25.48 3.89
CA ILE A 364 -2.82 24.38 3.05
C ILE A 364 -3.80 24.94 2.02
N VAL A 365 -3.55 24.63 0.75
CA VAL A 365 -4.31 25.14 -0.39
C VAL A 365 -4.70 24.01 -1.33
N ARG A 366 -5.90 24.06 -1.91
CA ARG A 366 -6.23 23.27 -3.11
C ARG A 366 -5.78 24.08 -4.32
N LEU A 367 -5.03 23.45 -5.23
CA LEU A 367 -4.58 24.15 -6.43
C LEU A 367 -5.75 24.34 -7.42
N PRO A 368 -5.98 25.56 -7.92
CA PRO A 368 -7.02 25.82 -8.91
C PRO A 368 -6.81 25.01 -10.20
N ASP A 369 -7.88 24.44 -10.75
CA ASP A 369 -7.88 23.67 -12.01
C ASP A 369 -6.83 22.53 -12.06
N CYS A 370 -6.54 21.92 -10.90
CA CYS A 370 -5.58 20.82 -10.74
C CYS A 370 -6.22 19.67 -9.94
N ASP A 371 -7.49 19.35 -10.26
CA ASP A 371 -8.30 18.31 -9.62
C ASP A 371 -8.33 18.38 -8.09
N ASP A 372 -7.85 17.34 -7.41
CA ASP A 372 -7.84 17.23 -5.95
C ASP A 372 -6.47 17.53 -5.32
N HIS A 373 -5.54 18.08 -6.10
CA HIS A 373 -4.19 18.36 -5.63
C HIS A 373 -4.18 19.41 -4.51
N MET A 374 -3.55 19.04 -3.39
CA MET A 374 -3.37 19.90 -2.24
C MET A 374 -1.89 20.23 -2.05
N GLY A 375 -1.59 21.52 -1.93
CA GLY A 375 -0.27 22.06 -1.67
C GLY A 375 -0.18 22.70 -0.28
N THR A 376 1.06 22.91 0.18
CA THR A 376 1.37 23.69 1.39
C THR A 376 2.32 24.82 1.03
N ILE A 377 1.98 26.06 1.36
CA ILE A 377 2.85 27.23 1.19
C ILE A 377 3.37 27.66 2.55
N VAL A 378 4.68 27.57 2.76
CA VAL A 378 5.32 27.86 4.03
C VAL A 378 5.94 29.25 4.02
N PHE A 379 5.62 30.02 5.05
CA PHE A 379 6.17 31.34 5.30
C PHE A 379 6.96 31.36 6.61
N GLU A 380 8.09 32.06 6.60
CA GLU A 380 8.85 32.39 7.80
C GLU A 380 8.39 33.75 8.34
N ASN A 381 8.17 33.83 9.65
CA ASN A 381 7.90 35.07 10.37
C ASN A 381 6.85 35.97 9.70
N CYS A 382 5.79 35.38 9.11
CA CYS A 382 4.82 36.14 8.34
C CYS A 382 4.05 37.18 9.16
N HIS A 383 4.08 37.09 10.50
CA HIS A 383 3.61 38.14 11.41
C HIS A 383 4.36 39.48 11.24
N THR A 384 5.56 39.48 10.66
CA THR A 384 6.32 40.70 10.36
C THR A 384 5.88 41.36 9.05
N MET A 385 5.32 40.60 8.11
CA MET A 385 4.83 41.10 6.82
C MET A 385 3.56 41.95 6.99
N THR A 386 3.26 42.80 6.01
CA THR A 386 1.94 43.45 5.93
C THR A 386 0.91 42.44 5.41
N ASN A 387 -0.36 42.62 5.77
CA ASN A 387 -1.43 41.71 5.33
C ASN A 387 -1.56 41.67 3.79
N GLN A 388 -1.41 42.83 3.14
CA GLN A 388 -1.46 42.96 1.68
C GLN A 388 -0.31 42.20 1.01
N GLN A 389 0.91 42.32 1.55
CA GLN A 389 2.08 41.62 1.01
C GLN A 389 1.93 40.10 1.11
N LEU A 390 1.45 39.61 2.26
CA LEU A 390 1.19 38.18 2.44
C LEU A 390 0.12 37.66 1.44
N SER A 391 -0.97 38.40 1.26
CA SER A 391 -2.02 38.06 0.27
C SER A 391 -1.50 38.00 -1.16
N LEU A 392 -0.63 38.94 -1.55
CA LEU A 392 0.00 38.95 -2.87
C LEU A 392 0.98 37.77 -3.06
N ASN A 393 1.80 37.47 -2.05
CA ASN A 393 2.72 36.35 -2.09
C ASN A 393 1.99 35.01 -2.26
N ILE A 394 0.91 34.78 -1.50
CA ILE A 394 0.07 33.57 -1.62
C ILE A 394 -0.44 33.41 -3.06
N ARG A 395 -1.04 34.46 -3.64
CA ARG A 395 -1.59 34.40 -5.00
C ARG A 395 -0.54 34.07 -6.05
N LYS A 396 0.62 34.69 -5.93
CA LYS A 396 1.75 34.47 -6.85
C LYS A 396 2.32 33.04 -6.71
N ILE A 397 2.53 32.56 -5.49
CA ILE A 397 3.03 31.20 -5.25
C ILE A 397 2.05 30.16 -5.79
N LEU A 398 0.74 30.36 -5.57
CA LEU A 398 -0.29 29.48 -6.14
C LEU A 398 -0.17 29.34 -7.66
N GLN A 399 0.07 30.42 -8.39
CA GLN A 399 0.27 30.37 -9.84
C GLN A 399 1.50 29.54 -10.22
N MET A 400 2.61 29.68 -9.48
CA MET A 400 3.82 28.89 -9.72
C MET A 400 3.63 27.40 -9.39
N MET A 401 2.89 27.08 -8.31
CA MET A 401 2.56 25.70 -7.96
C MET A 401 1.65 25.05 -9.02
N VAL A 402 0.67 25.79 -9.54
CA VAL A 402 -0.19 25.35 -10.67
C VAL A 402 0.64 25.11 -11.92
N TYR A 403 1.59 26.00 -12.25
CA TYR A 403 2.52 25.77 -13.35
C TYR A 403 3.31 24.47 -13.15
N CYS A 404 3.85 24.22 -11.96
CA CYS A 404 4.59 22.99 -11.67
C CYS A 404 3.73 21.74 -11.89
N PHE A 405 2.47 21.79 -11.43
CA PHE A 405 1.53 20.70 -11.62
C PHE A 405 1.27 20.40 -13.08
N LYS A 406 0.90 21.43 -13.85
CA LYS A 406 0.58 21.28 -15.29
C LYS A 406 1.80 20.84 -16.08
N LYS A 407 2.98 21.40 -15.79
CA LYS A 407 4.21 21.02 -16.49
C LYS A 407 4.61 19.57 -16.19
N ARG A 408 4.39 19.11 -14.96
CA ARG A 408 4.60 17.71 -14.58
C ARG A 408 3.69 16.76 -15.35
N GLU A 409 2.43 17.10 -15.57
CA GLU A 409 1.51 16.29 -16.42
C GLU A 409 1.93 16.24 -17.87
N GLU A 410 2.38 17.36 -18.42
CA GLU A 410 2.93 17.41 -19.77
C GLU A 410 4.11 16.45 -19.91
N LEU A 411 5.06 16.48 -18.95
CA LEU A 411 6.21 15.58 -18.95
C LEU A 411 5.81 14.11 -18.80
N GLU A 412 4.79 13.77 -18.01
CA GLU A 412 4.30 12.38 -17.90
C GLU A 412 3.68 11.88 -19.21
N LYS A 413 3.04 12.76 -19.99
CA LYS A 413 2.50 12.44 -21.31
C LYS A 413 3.61 12.26 -22.34
N GLU A 414 4.63 13.11 -22.30
CA GLU A 414 5.79 13.05 -23.21
C GLU A 414 6.73 11.88 -22.87
N HIS A 415 6.85 11.53 -21.58
CA HIS A 415 7.77 10.55 -21.05
C HIS A 415 7.08 9.63 -20.02
N PRO A 416 6.32 8.62 -20.45
CA PRO A 416 5.50 7.78 -19.56
C PRO A 416 6.26 7.07 -18.43
N PHE A 417 7.56 6.79 -18.61
CA PHE A 417 8.39 6.17 -17.58
C PHE A 417 8.55 7.04 -16.31
N LEU A 418 8.33 8.35 -16.40
CA LEU A 418 8.40 9.25 -15.23
C LEU A 418 7.33 8.92 -14.18
N LYS A 419 6.13 8.50 -14.62
CA LYS A 419 5.03 8.09 -13.72
C LYS A 419 5.45 6.96 -12.78
N ASN A 420 6.20 5.98 -13.31
CA ASN A 420 6.72 4.84 -12.55
C ASN A 420 7.72 5.25 -11.45
N THR A 421 8.35 6.43 -11.56
CA THR A 421 9.32 6.90 -10.57
C THR A 421 8.65 7.24 -9.24
N ILE A 422 7.47 7.87 -9.29
CA ILE A 422 6.68 8.16 -8.08
C ILE A 422 6.16 6.87 -7.47
N ASP A 423 5.61 5.99 -8.31
CA ASP A 423 4.99 4.75 -7.83
C ASP A 423 6.01 3.86 -7.11
N LYS A 424 7.25 3.78 -7.61
CA LYS A 424 8.36 3.11 -6.90
C LYS A 424 8.66 3.76 -5.54
N ALA A 425 8.81 5.08 -5.50
CA ALA A 425 9.12 5.78 -4.25
C ALA A 425 8.00 5.64 -3.19
N LEU A 426 6.74 5.68 -3.61
CA LEU A 426 5.58 5.49 -2.72
C LEU A 426 5.42 4.03 -2.29
N TYR A 427 5.72 3.09 -3.19
CA TYR A 427 5.79 1.67 -2.84
C TYR A 427 6.84 1.41 -1.77
N ASP A 428 8.05 1.96 -1.93
CA ASP A 428 9.12 1.83 -0.94
C ASP A 428 8.76 2.49 0.40
N TYR A 429 8.04 3.62 0.37
CA TYR A 429 7.57 4.28 1.58
C TYR A 429 6.54 3.40 2.33
N ARG A 430 5.59 2.79 1.62
CA ARG A 430 4.49 2.00 2.21
C ARG A 430 4.92 0.59 2.61
N ASN A 431 5.68 -0.07 1.75
CA ASN A 431 6.02 -1.49 1.85
C ASN A 431 7.49 -1.72 2.25
N GLY A 432 8.25 -0.64 2.49
CA GLY A 432 9.60 -0.72 3.02
C GLY A 432 9.62 -1.39 4.40
N PHE A 433 10.59 -2.27 4.61
CA PHE A 433 10.73 -3.00 5.88
C PHE A 433 11.08 -2.06 7.05
N TYR A 434 12.02 -1.14 6.82
CA TYR A 434 12.34 -0.10 7.79
C TYR A 434 11.38 1.06 7.63
N ALA A 435 10.90 1.59 8.75
CA ALA A 435 10.10 2.80 8.74
C ALA A 435 10.83 3.89 7.95
N TYR A 436 10.13 4.51 6.99
CA TYR A 436 10.70 5.58 6.20
C TYR A 436 11.11 6.73 7.13
N PRO A 437 12.38 7.19 7.08
CA PRO A 437 12.91 8.18 8.04
C PRO A 437 12.44 9.59 7.68
N THR A 438 11.13 9.83 7.76
CA THR A 438 10.55 11.14 7.46
C THR A 438 10.96 12.12 8.56
N PRO A 439 11.73 13.18 8.25
CA PRO A 439 12.11 14.14 9.26
C PRO A 439 10.87 14.92 9.70
N GLY A 440 10.70 15.05 11.02
CA GLY A 440 9.74 16.01 11.56
C GLY A 440 10.10 17.43 11.15
N ASN A 441 9.08 18.29 11.09
CA ASN A 441 9.25 19.69 10.72
C ASN A 441 8.61 20.63 11.74
N ALA A 442 9.13 21.86 11.80
CA ALA A 442 8.66 22.91 12.71
C ALA A 442 7.45 23.70 12.17
N VAL A 443 6.89 23.29 11.03
CA VAL A 443 5.85 24.06 10.35
C VAL A 443 4.52 23.79 11.00
N VAL A 444 3.86 24.85 11.46
CA VAL A 444 2.47 24.77 11.92
C VAL A 444 1.56 25.09 10.75
N SER A 445 0.73 24.12 10.36
CA SER A 445 -0.13 24.28 9.18
C SER A 445 -1.47 24.95 9.53
N LEU A 446 -2.01 25.73 8.61
CA LEU A 446 -3.35 26.34 8.65
C LEU A 446 -4.16 25.82 7.47
N SER A 447 -5.32 25.24 7.75
CA SER A 447 -6.34 24.90 6.77
C SER A 447 -7.59 25.75 6.98
N ASN A 448 -8.09 26.39 5.92
CA ASN A 448 -9.37 27.09 5.96
C ASN A 448 -10.39 26.29 5.16
N ILE A 449 -11.35 25.68 5.86
CA ILE A 449 -12.46 24.92 5.26
C ILE A 449 -13.81 25.57 5.54
N GLY A 450 -13.83 26.78 6.10
CA GLY A 450 -15.07 27.44 6.50
C GLY A 450 -16.00 27.76 5.35
N PHE A 451 -15.49 27.92 4.12
CA PHE A 451 -16.31 28.13 2.93
C PHE A 451 -17.14 26.89 2.52
N TYR A 452 -16.87 25.72 3.11
CA TYR A 452 -17.68 24.50 2.94
C TYR A 452 -18.79 24.36 3.98
N GLY A 453 -18.90 25.28 4.94
CA GLY A 453 -19.96 25.26 5.96
C GLY A 453 -19.71 24.33 7.15
N TYR A 454 -18.45 23.93 7.40
CA TYR A 454 -18.10 23.12 8.57
C TYR A 454 -18.11 23.97 9.84
N THR A 455 -18.66 23.43 10.93
CA THR A 455 -18.79 24.11 12.23
C THR A 455 -18.01 23.44 13.37
N GLY A 456 -17.54 22.21 13.17
CA GLY A 456 -16.60 21.48 14.05
C GLY A 456 -15.75 20.50 13.24
N THR A 457 -14.51 20.21 13.67
CA THR A 457 -13.63 19.27 12.96
C THR A 457 -12.46 18.76 13.80
N LYS A 458 -12.01 17.55 13.49
CA LYS A 458 -10.76 16.97 14.02
C LYS A 458 -9.91 16.54 12.84
N SER A 459 -8.74 17.13 12.67
CA SER A 459 -7.88 16.85 11.52
C SER A 459 -6.62 16.12 11.96
N PRO A 460 -6.39 14.86 11.54
CA PRO A 460 -5.20 14.13 11.94
C PRO A 460 -3.94 14.85 11.43
N LEU A 461 -2.86 14.75 12.21
CA LEU A 461 -1.54 15.23 11.81
C LEU A 461 -0.91 14.26 10.81
N ARG A 462 -0.01 14.79 9.97
CA ARG A 462 0.94 13.94 9.24
C ARG A 462 2.06 13.51 10.20
N ASN A 463 2.73 12.40 9.92
CA ASN A 463 3.81 11.85 10.76
C ASN A 463 4.99 12.82 10.99
N ASN A 464 5.09 13.90 10.21
CA ASN A 464 6.12 14.92 10.35
C ASN A 464 5.61 16.27 10.88
N GLU A 465 4.32 16.41 11.16
CA GLU A 465 3.71 17.64 11.67
C GLU A 465 3.58 17.59 13.19
N ALA A 466 3.92 18.69 13.86
CA ALA A 466 3.74 18.81 15.32
C ALA A 466 2.40 19.46 15.69
N MET A 467 1.88 20.36 14.84
CA MET A 467 0.66 21.12 15.12
C MET A 467 -0.01 21.60 13.84
N LYS A 468 -1.35 21.62 13.85
CA LYS A 468 -2.21 22.07 12.76
C LYS A 468 -3.41 22.85 13.28
N TYR A 469 -3.66 24.01 12.68
CA TYR A 469 -4.86 24.81 12.85
C TYR A 469 -5.82 24.55 11.70
N THR A 470 -7.10 24.39 12.02
CA THR A 470 -8.19 24.36 11.04
C THR A 470 -9.24 25.41 11.43
N ILE A 471 -9.52 26.34 10.53
CA ILE A 471 -10.55 27.36 10.72
C ILE A 471 -11.81 27.02 9.93
N LEU A 472 -12.95 27.34 10.53
CA LEU A 472 -14.28 26.85 10.19
C LEU A 472 -15.21 28.00 9.79
N GLU A 473 -16.48 27.71 9.50
CA GLU A 473 -17.45 28.73 9.08
C GLU A 473 -17.67 29.75 10.20
N ILE A 474 -17.65 31.05 9.86
CA ILE A 474 -17.94 32.12 10.82
C ILE A 474 -19.45 32.11 11.10
N GLU A 475 -19.79 32.13 12.37
CA GLU A 475 -21.18 32.18 12.84
C GLU A 475 -21.42 33.46 13.65
N ARG A 476 -22.53 34.15 13.38
CA ARG A 476 -22.98 35.28 14.23
C ARG A 476 -23.75 34.74 15.43
N LYS A 477 -23.17 34.82 16.62
CA LYS A 477 -23.74 34.27 17.87
C LYS A 477 -24.06 35.36 18.89
N PRO A 478 -25.11 35.19 19.71
CA PRO A 478 -25.32 36.01 20.90
C PRO A 478 -24.26 35.65 21.95
N VAL A 479 -23.40 36.60 22.29
CA VAL A 479 -22.35 36.44 23.31
C VAL A 479 -22.64 37.37 24.49
N TRP A 480 -22.54 36.84 25.71
CA TRP A 480 -22.79 37.61 26.92
C TRP A 480 -21.71 38.68 27.14
N ASN A 481 -22.09 39.96 27.03
CA ASN A 481 -21.23 41.08 27.40
C ASN A 481 -21.36 41.33 28.91
N LYS A 482 -20.27 41.10 29.66
CA LYS A 482 -20.25 41.29 31.12
C LYS A 482 -20.36 42.75 31.54
N GLU A 483 -19.91 43.69 30.72
CA GLU A 483 -19.96 45.12 31.04
C GLU A 483 -21.35 45.68 30.78
N ALA A 484 -21.93 45.37 29.61
CA ALA A 484 -23.26 45.84 29.22
C ALA A 484 -24.41 45.00 29.82
N GLN A 485 -24.12 43.83 30.40
CA GLN A 485 -25.10 42.89 30.96
C GLN A 485 -26.20 42.47 29.97
N ILE A 486 -25.84 42.35 28.69
CA ILE A 486 -26.73 41.93 27.60
C ILE A 486 -26.02 40.93 26.68
N PHE A 487 -26.79 40.14 25.95
CA PHE A 487 -26.27 39.36 24.82
C PHE A 487 -26.11 40.26 23.61
N GLU A 488 -24.90 40.34 23.08
CA GLU A 488 -24.58 41.09 21.87
C GLU A 488 -24.29 40.12 20.71
N PRO A 489 -24.73 40.42 19.49
CA PRO A 489 -24.36 39.64 18.33
C PRO A 489 -22.87 39.83 18.04
N GLN A 490 -22.11 38.74 18.02
CA GLN A 490 -20.68 38.73 17.69
C GLN A 490 -20.40 37.74 16.57
N ASP A 491 -19.50 38.10 15.67
CA ASP A 491 -18.99 37.20 14.63
C ASP A 491 -17.92 36.31 15.26
N MET A 492 -18.21 35.01 15.37
CA MET A 492 -17.34 34.03 16.03
C MET A 492 -16.73 33.11 14.98
N LEU A 493 -15.40 33.00 14.98
CA LEU A 493 -14.65 32.05 14.17
C LEU A 493 -14.36 30.79 15.01
N PRO A 494 -14.94 29.63 14.67
CA PRO A 494 -14.53 28.37 15.27
C PRO A 494 -13.16 27.94 14.73
N VAL A 495 -12.31 27.46 15.64
CA VAL A 495 -10.93 27.03 15.39
C VAL A 495 -10.73 25.67 16.04
N SER A 496 -10.19 24.72 15.29
CA SER A 496 -9.72 23.43 15.78
C SER A 496 -8.20 23.35 15.68
N ILE A 497 -7.55 22.91 16.75
CA ILE A 497 -6.11 22.67 16.78
C ILE A 497 -5.87 21.20 17.04
N SER A 498 -5.12 20.56 16.15
CA SER A 498 -4.59 19.21 16.34
C SER A 498 -3.09 19.31 16.62
N ALA A 499 -2.60 18.64 17.66
CA ALA A 499 -1.23 18.77 18.14
C ALA A 499 -0.69 17.41 18.61
N ASP A 500 0.61 17.19 18.42
CA ASP A 500 1.30 15.99 18.91
C ASP A 500 1.32 16.00 20.44
N HIS A 501 0.58 15.06 21.05
CA HIS A 501 0.40 15.03 22.50
C HIS A 501 1.69 14.69 23.26
N ARG A 502 2.72 14.16 22.59
CA ARG A 502 4.05 13.96 23.19
C ARG A 502 4.77 15.27 23.46
N ILE A 503 4.40 16.33 22.73
CA ILE A 503 4.97 17.67 22.83
C ILE A 503 4.03 18.62 23.57
N PHE A 504 2.72 18.48 23.35
CA PHE A 504 1.69 19.39 23.85
C PHE A 504 0.76 18.70 24.83
N ASP A 505 0.81 19.10 26.11
CA ASP A 505 0.07 18.49 27.22
C ASP A 505 -1.34 19.07 27.46
N GLY A 506 -1.70 20.14 26.74
CA GLY A 506 -3.00 20.81 26.86
C GLY A 506 -3.07 21.89 27.95
N ASN A 507 -2.01 22.09 28.75
CA ASN A 507 -1.99 23.07 29.85
C ASN A 507 -1.67 24.51 29.41
N SER A 508 -1.82 24.80 28.12
CA SER A 508 -1.59 26.13 27.55
C SER A 508 -2.91 26.87 27.35
N PRO A 509 -3.01 28.18 27.70
CA PRO A 509 -4.22 28.98 27.51
C PRO A 509 -4.40 29.40 26.04
N VAL A 510 -4.32 28.44 25.12
CA VAL A 510 -4.30 28.65 23.67
C VAL A 510 -5.46 29.54 23.18
N PRO A 511 -6.73 29.34 23.60
CA PRO A 511 -7.83 30.18 23.12
C PRO A 511 -7.64 31.67 23.42
N ARG A 512 -7.14 31.99 24.63
CA ARG A 512 -6.91 33.38 25.05
C ARG A 512 -5.75 34.01 24.28
N LEU A 513 -4.66 33.26 24.09
CA LEU A 513 -3.48 33.73 23.38
C LEU A 513 -3.77 33.95 21.89
N VAL A 514 -4.49 33.03 21.24
CA VAL A 514 -4.89 33.19 19.83
C VAL A 514 -5.79 34.43 19.66
N GLN A 515 -6.77 34.66 20.55
CA GLN A 515 -7.58 35.88 20.53
C GLN A 515 -6.73 37.14 20.68
N GLN A 516 -5.79 37.16 21.63
CA GLN A 516 -4.89 38.29 21.85
C GLN A 516 -4.08 38.61 20.59
N TYR A 517 -3.39 37.61 20.03
CA TYR A 517 -2.55 37.81 18.86
C TYR A 517 -3.37 38.18 17.61
N PHE A 518 -4.60 37.68 17.48
CA PHE A 518 -5.50 38.09 16.41
C PHE A 518 -5.82 39.58 16.49
N ASN A 519 -6.17 40.08 17.69
CA ASN A 519 -6.45 41.50 17.91
C ASN A 519 -5.21 42.37 17.63
N GLU A 520 -4.01 41.94 18.04
CA GLU A 520 -2.75 42.63 17.75
C GLU A 520 -2.48 42.70 16.23
N MET A 521 -2.64 41.59 15.50
CA MET A 521 -2.42 41.55 14.06
C MET A 521 -3.47 42.36 13.28
N PHE A 522 -4.71 42.39 13.76
CA PHE A 522 -5.75 43.24 13.19
C PHE A 522 -5.44 44.74 13.41
N ALA A 523 -5.02 45.13 14.60
CA ALA A 523 -4.60 46.50 14.89
C ALA A 523 -3.42 46.92 14.01
N LYS A 524 -2.38 46.06 13.90
CA LYS A 524 -1.25 46.25 12.98
C LYS A 524 -1.72 46.46 11.54
N MET A 525 -2.64 45.63 11.04
CA MET A 525 -3.18 45.75 9.68
C MET A 525 -3.84 47.13 9.46
N LEU A 526 -4.56 47.66 10.46
CA LEU A 526 -5.19 48.98 10.36
C LEU A 526 -4.16 50.12 10.30
N GLU A 527 -3.08 50.03 11.08
CA GLU A 527 -1.99 51.01 11.08
C GLU A 527 -1.22 51.00 9.76
N GLU A 528 -1.02 49.83 9.17
CA GLU A 528 -0.23 49.63 7.95
C GLU A 528 -1.03 49.80 6.65
N ARG A 529 -2.32 50.17 6.71
CA ARG A 529 -3.23 50.27 5.54
C ARG A 529 -2.73 51.19 4.43
N SER A 530 -1.92 52.20 4.76
CA SER A 530 -1.38 53.20 3.84
C SER A 530 -0.05 52.80 3.19
N ILE A 531 0.57 51.70 3.63
CA ILE A 531 1.82 51.20 3.06
C ILE A 531 1.49 50.56 1.72
N ALA A 532 1.87 51.21 0.62
CA ALA A 532 1.70 50.65 -0.71
C ALA A 532 2.37 49.27 -0.75
N PRO A 533 1.68 48.22 -1.24
CA PRO A 533 2.30 46.92 -1.38
C PRO A 533 3.47 47.09 -2.34
N GLN A 534 4.68 46.73 -1.91
CA GLN A 534 5.77 46.60 -2.86
C GLN A 534 5.35 45.52 -3.85
N SER A 535 5.10 45.91 -5.11
CA SER A 535 4.82 44.94 -6.17
C SER A 535 5.94 43.92 -6.18
N PRO A 536 5.65 42.63 -5.95
CA PRO A 536 6.66 41.61 -6.19
C PRO A 536 7.09 41.74 -7.65
N ARG A 537 8.40 41.96 -7.89
CA ARG A 537 8.97 41.99 -9.25
C ARG A 537 8.50 40.73 -9.98
N SER A 538 7.84 40.85 -11.15
CA SER A 538 7.20 39.70 -11.83
C SER A 538 8.22 38.58 -12.07
N PRO A 539 8.19 37.48 -11.33
CA PRO A 539 9.25 36.50 -11.43
C PRO A 539 8.78 35.21 -12.10
N ASP A 540 7.50 35.13 -12.50
CA ASP A 540 6.93 33.97 -13.20
C ASP A 540 7.77 33.61 -14.42
N LYS A 541 8.22 34.60 -15.22
CA LYS A 541 9.08 34.35 -16.38
C LYS A 541 10.48 33.85 -16.02
N LYS A 542 11.05 34.32 -14.89
CA LYS A 542 12.37 33.85 -14.42
C LYS A 542 12.24 32.43 -13.90
N PHE A 543 11.22 32.16 -13.09
CA PHE A 543 10.91 30.85 -12.53
C PHE A 543 10.65 29.80 -13.62
N ILE A 544 9.78 30.11 -14.58
CA ILE A 544 9.47 29.23 -15.73
C ILE A 544 10.76 28.88 -16.48
N LYS A 545 11.59 29.90 -16.81
CA LYS A 545 12.87 29.68 -17.50
C LYS A 545 13.82 28.79 -16.70
N ILE A 546 13.87 28.95 -15.37
CA ILE A 546 14.70 28.09 -14.50
C ILE A 546 14.20 26.65 -14.53
N CYS A 547 12.88 26.43 -14.44
CA CYS A 547 12.29 25.10 -14.53
C CYS A 547 12.59 24.44 -15.88
N GLU A 548 12.42 25.17 -16.98
CA GLU A 548 12.74 24.68 -18.33
C GLU A 548 14.22 24.30 -18.48
N GLN A 549 15.13 25.12 -17.93
CA GLN A 549 16.56 24.81 -17.92
C GLN A 549 16.88 23.57 -17.09
N LEU A 550 16.23 23.40 -15.93
CA LEU A 550 16.43 22.25 -15.07
C LEU A 550 15.98 20.95 -15.77
N ILE A 551 14.80 20.99 -16.39
CA ILE A 551 14.24 19.87 -17.18
C ILE A 551 15.16 19.54 -18.37
N ALA A 552 15.61 20.55 -19.11
CA ALA A 552 16.48 20.36 -20.27
C ALA A 552 17.86 19.77 -19.90
N ASN A 553 18.39 20.10 -18.73
CA ASN A 553 19.68 19.57 -18.26
C ASN A 553 19.55 18.17 -17.65
N ASN A 554 18.48 17.92 -16.89
CA ASN A 554 18.21 16.61 -16.29
C ASN A 554 16.69 16.44 -16.09
N LEU A 555 16.09 15.66 -16.98
CA LEU A 555 14.64 15.44 -17.00
C LEU A 555 14.10 14.90 -15.68
N GLU A 556 14.76 13.91 -15.08
CA GLU A 556 14.31 13.27 -13.84
C GLU A 556 14.41 14.22 -12.63
N LEU A 557 15.51 14.98 -12.53
CA LEU A 557 15.68 15.99 -11.49
C LEU A 557 14.67 17.13 -11.63
N GLY A 558 14.44 17.58 -12.88
CA GLY A 558 13.41 18.56 -13.21
C GLY A 558 12.04 18.08 -12.76
N TYR A 559 11.65 16.88 -13.18
CA TYR A 559 10.39 16.23 -12.79
C TYR A 559 10.22 16.13 -11.27
N LYS A 560 11.22 15.61 -10.55
CA LYS A 560 11.19 15.52 -9.07
C LYS A 560 11.07 16.88 -8.39
N SER A 561 11.71 17.90 -8.94
CA SER A 561 11.63 19.27 -8.40
C SER A 561 10.24 19.87 -8.59
N LEU A 562 9.60 19.67 -9.75
CA LEU A 562 8.22 20.09 -9.98
C LEU A 562 7.26 19.40 -9.00
N LEU A 563 7.43 18.10 -8.74
CA LEU A 563 6.62 17.34 -7.77
C LEU A 563 6.71 17.89 -6.34
N ILE A 564 7.91 18.28 -5.91
CA ILE A 564 8.11 18.91 -4.60
C ILE A 564 7.43 20.28 -4.59
N LEU A 565 7.71 21.12 -5.58
CA LEU A 565 7.22 22.50 -5.62
C LEU A 565 5.70 22.61 -5.76
N GLN A 566 5.04 21.70 -6.48
CA GLN A 566 3.56 21.68 -6.53
C GLN A 566 2.93 21.28 -5.18
N THR A 567 3.66 20.58 -4.30
CA THR A 567 3.10 19.98 -3.07
C THR A 567 3.52 20.75 -1.82
N TYR A 568 4.74 21.26 -1.79
CA TYR A 568 5.35 21.91 -0.63
C TYR A 568 6.29 23.04 -1.07
N TRP A 569 5.82 24.27 -0.92
CA TRP A 569 6.55 25.47 -1.30
C TRP A 569 7.12 26.19 -0.07
N MET A 570 8.45 26.23 0.04
CA MET A 570 9.15 26.97 1.10
C MET A 570 9.54 28.37 0.60
N ASP A 571 8.73 29.38 0.91
CA ASP A 571 8.98 30.77 0.50
C ASP A 571 10.35 31.33 0.97
N PRO A 572 10.83 31.06 2.20
CA PRO A 572 12.11 31.58 2.69
C PRO A 572 13.33 31.11 1.89
N PHE A 573 13.23 29.96 1.24
CA PHE A 573 14.30 29.43 0.39
C PHE A 573 14.37 30.14 -0.95
N ALA A 574 13.30 30.84 -1.34
CA ALA A 574 13.18 31.59 -2.59
C ALA A 574 13.85 30.83 -3.75
N PHE A 575 13.26 29.71 -4.17
CA PHE A 575 13.84 28.77 -5.14
C PHE A 575 14.44 29.42 -6.40
N GLU A 576 13.86 30.54 -6.85
CA GLU A 576 14.36 31.39 -7.93
C GLU A 576 15.79 31.94 -7.72
N HIS A 577 16.26 32.00 -6.48
CA HIS A 577 17.59 32.44 -6.03
C HIS A 577 18.54 31.28 -5.75
N LEU A 578 18.04 30.13 -5.30
CA LEU A 578 18.87 28.92 -5.11
C LEU A 578 19.45 28.42 -6.44
N LEU A 579 18.74 28.67 -7.54
CA LEU A 579 19.15 28.29 -8.89
C LEU A 579 19.74 29.47 -9.70
N ASP A 580 20.05 30.60 -9.05
CA ASP A 580 20.72 31.71 -9.74
C ASP A 580 22.07 31.25 -10.32
N GLY A 581 22.40 31.81 -11.49
CA GLY A 581 23.32 31.21 -12.47
C GLY A 581 24.74 30.83 -12.00
N ASN A 582 25.19 31.25 -10.81
CA ASN A 582 26.46 30.83 -10.24
C ASN A 582 26.41 29.44 -9.58
N PHE A 583 25.29 29.04 -8.95
CA PHE A 583 25.16 27.71 -8.37
C PHE A 583 24.92 26.66 -9.48
N ALA A 584 24.04 26.98 -10.43
CA ALA A 584 23.81 26.16 -11.63
C ALA A 584 25.11 26.00 -12.46
N LYS A 585 25.89 27.06 -12.68
CA LYS A 585 27.22 26.96 -13.33
C LYS A 585 28.21 26.11 -12.54
N LYS A 586 28.22 26.19 -11.21
CA LYS A 586 29.11 25.38 -10.35
C LYS A 586 28.72 23.90 -10.37
N MET A 587 27.41 23.57 -10.31
CA MET A 587 26.96 22.19 -10.48
C MET A 587 27.30 21.66 -11.88
N MET A 588 27.05 22.44 -12.93
CA MET A 588 27.39 22.06 -14.31
C MET A 588 28.90 21.85 -14.51
N ALA A 589 29.75 22.64 -13.85
CA ALA A 589 31.20 22.45 -13.87
C ALA A 589 31.64 21.19 -13.11
N HIS A 590 30.90 20.79 -12.07
CA HIS A 590 31.18 19.59 -11.29
C HIS A 590 30.79 18.31 -12.03
N PHE A 591 29.64 18.30 -12.73
CA PHE A 591 29.24 17.16 -13.56
C PHE A 591 30.10 16.98 -14.82
N LYS A 592 30.60 18.07 -15.43
CA LYS A 592 31.59 17.97 -16.53
C LYS A 592 32.94 17.38 -16.11
N TRP A 593 33.29 17.46 -14.82
CA TRP A 593 34.53 16.85 -14.31
C TRP A 593 34.41 15.34 -14.10
N GLN A 594 33.20 14.80 -13.95
CA GLN A 594 32.95 13.36 -13.78
C GLN A 594 32.82 12.60 -15.11
N GLU A 595 32.64 13.29 -16.24
CA GLU A 595 32.75 12.69 -17.59
C GLU A 595 34.19 12.70 -18.15
N LEU A 596 35.12 13.36 -17.45
CA LEU A 596 36.54 13.47 -17.84
C LEU A 596 37.51 12.81 -16.83
N ALA A 597 36.98 12.14 -15.81
CA ALA A 597 37.70 11.30 -14.84
C ALA A 597 37.13 9.88 -14.92
#